data_AF-A0AAE1X9U0-F1
#
_entry.id   AF-A0AAE1X9U0-F1
#
_cell.length_a   1.000
_cell.length_b   1.000
_cell.length_c   1.000
_cell.angle_alpha   90.00
_cell.angle_beta   90.00
_cell.angle_gamma   90.00
#
_symmetry.space_group_name_H-M   'P 1'
#
loop_
_entity.id
_entity.type
_entity.pdbx_description
1 polymer ?
#
loop_
_entity_poly.entity_id
_entity_poly.type
_entity_poly.pdbx_seq_one_letter_code
_entity_poly.pdbx_strand_id
1 'polypeptide(L)'
;MSCFKLPVTLLKEIESITSNFFWNDSEKNKIHWVARDRMCRSKKAGGIGFRNLHAFNLAMLAKQSWRVLKKAELLVSRIFKARYFPHDNFLNAKKNSGMSFTWRSILESRSIIEAGMRWRIGDGQKVKV
;
A
#
# COMPACT_ATOMS: atom_id res chain seq x y z
N MET A 1 -3.97 6.85 5.33
CA MET A 1 -2.85 6.13 4.68
C MET A 1 -2.91 4.61 4.89
N SER A 2 -3.33 4.08 6.04
CA SER A 2 -3.20 2.63 6.32
C SER A 2 -4.34 1.76 5.78
N CYS A 3 -5.57 2.28 5.75
CA CYS A 3 -6.76 1.49 5.42
C CYS A 3 -7.52 2.00 4.18
N PHE A 4 -7.10 3.14 3.63
CA PHE A 4 -7.74 3.80 2.49
C PHE A 4 -6.71 4.11 1.41
N LYS A 5 -7.08 3.90 0.15
CA LYS A 5 -6.34 4.36 -1.02
C LYS A 5 -6.62 5.84 -1.19
N LEU A 6 -5.59 6.66 -0.96
CA LEU A 6 -5.73 8.10 -1.06
C LEU A 6 -5.69 8.53 -2.54
N PRO A 7 -6.42 9.59 -2.92
CA PRO A 7 -6.31 10.16 -4.26
C PRO A 7 -4.87 10.57 -4.56
N VAL A 8 -4.40 10.26 -5.76
CA VAL A 8 -3.03 10.60 -6.19
C VAL A 8 -2.81 12.11 -6.18
N THR A 9 -3.84 12.90 -6.49
CA THR A 9 -3.81 14.37 -6.43
C THR A 9 -3.51 14.87 -5.02
N LEU A 10 -4.24 14.40 -4.02
CA LEU A 10 -4.01 14.75 -2.61
C LEU A 10 -2.60 14.36 -2.16
N LEU A 11 -2.11 13.19 -2.57
CA LEU A 11 -0.75 12.77 -2.24
C LEU A 11 0.29 13.71 -2.86
N LYS A 12 0.11 14.10 -4.14
CA LYS A 12 0.98 15.06 -4.83
C LYS A 12 0.94 16.45 -4.17
N GLU A 13 -0.21 16.89 -3.68
CA GLU A 13 -0.34 18.15 -2.94
C GLU A 13 0.47 18.12 -1.65
N ILE A 14 0.35 17.05 -0.85
CA ILE A 14 1.15 16.88 0.39
C ILE A 14 2.65 16.80 0.05
N GLU A 15 2.99 16.10 -1.03
CA GLU A 15 4.37 16.03 -1.53
C GLU A 15 4.90 17.40 -1.98
N SER A 16 4.06 18.24 -2.59
CA SER A 16 4.39 19.61 -2.96
C SER A 16 4.63 20.48 -1.71
N ILE A 17 3.72 20.45 -0.75
CA ILE A 17 3.85 21.19 0.53
C ILE A 17 5.14 20.79 1.26
N THR A 18 5.44 19.49 1.35
CA THR A 18 6.69 19.03 1.98
C THR A 18 7.94 19.40 1.19
N SER A 19 7.87 19.53 -0.14
CA SER A 19 8.99 20.01 -0.95
C SER A 19 9.21 21.50 -0.74
N ASN A 20 8.14 22.28 -0.74
CA ASN A 20 8.20 23.72 -0.50
C ASN A 20 8.73 24.01 0.89
N PHE A 21 8.27 23.28 1.92
CA PHE A 21 8.81 23.39 3.26
C PHE A 21 10.32 23.08 3.34
N PHE A 22 10.79 22.11 2.55
CA PHE A 22 12.19 21.72 2.57
C PHE A 22 13.11 22.70 1.84
N TRP A 23 12.66 23.26 0.70
CA TRP A 23 13.49 24.13 -0.14
C TRP A 23 13.31 25.61 0.15
N ASN A 24 12.11 26.04 0.52
CA ASN A 24 11.79 27.46 0.69
C ASN A 24 12.06 27.93 2.11
N ASP A 25 12.12 29.24 2.24
CA ASP A 25 12.18 29.96 3.50
C ASP A 25 10.98 30.90 3.58
N SER A 26 10.75 31.48 4.76
CA SER A 26 9.59 32.29 5.11
C SER A 26 9.27 33.41 4.10
N GLU A 27 10.29 33.94 3.42
CA GLU A 27 10.19 35.13 2.57
C GLU A 27 10.40 34.88 1.07
N LYS A 28 10.96 33.72 0.66
CA LYS A 28 11.37 33.51 -0.75
C LYS A 28 11.18 32.07 -1.22
N ASN A 29 10.60 31.93 -2.41
CA ASN A 29 10.62 30.69 -3.18
C ASN A 29 12.04 30.46 -3.73
N LYS A 30 12.71 29.42 -3.26
CA LYS A 30 14.07 29.05 -3.68
C LYS A 30 14.01 28.00 -4.80
N ILE A 31 15.10 27.89 -5.56
CA ILE A 31 15.23 26.89 -6.61
C ILE A 31 15.28 25.49 -5.99
N HIS A 32 14.47 24.57 -6.51
CA HIS A 32 14.54 23.16 -6.14
C HIS A 32 15.69 22.49 -6.89
N TRP A 33 16.87 22.43 -6.27
CA TRP A 33 18.10 21.91 -6.89
C TRP A 33 18.05 20.42 -7.24
N VAL A 34 17.22 19.64 -6.53
CA VAL A 34 17.11 18.20 -6.72
C VAL A 34 15.66 17.80 -6.94
N ALA A 35 15.41 17.08 -8.02
CA ALA A 35 14.09 16.51 -8.33
C ALA A 35 13.61 15.60 -7.19
N ARG A 36 12.30 15.65 -6.88
CA ARG A 36 11.71 14.91 -5.77
C ARG A 36 11.90 13.40 -5.87
N ASP A 37 11.78 12.83 -7.06
CA ASP A 37 12.00 11.40 -7.27
C ASP A 37 13.42 10.96 -6.90
N ARG A 38 14.42 11.84 -7.08
CA ARG A 38 15.80 11.58 -6.64
C ARG A 38 15.93 11.69 -5.13
N MET A 39 15.27 12.66 -4.50
CA MET A 39 15.23 12.79 -3.03
C MET A 39 14.59 11.57 -2.35
N CYS A 40 13.60 10.96 -2.99
CA CYS A 40 12.90 9.78 -2.50
C CYS A 40 13.71 8.47 -2.55
N ARG A 41 14.86 8.46 -3.23
CA ARG A 41 15.74 7.28 -3.23
C ARG A 41 16.34 7.05 -1.85
N SER A 42 16.72 5.82 -1.57
CA SER A 42 17.42 5.48 -0.32
C SER A 42 18.78 6.21 -0.24
N LYS A 43 19.28 6.43 0.97
CA LYS A 43 20.62 7.03 1.18
C LYS A 43 21.72 6.22 0.47
N LYS A 44 21.60 4.87 0.50
CA LYS A 44 22.51 3.96 -0.21
C LYS A 44 22.48 4.14 -1.73
N ALA A 45 21.34 4.56 -2.28
CA ALA A 45 21.14 4.84 -3.71
C ALA A 45 21.34 6.33 -4.06
N GLY A 46 21.99 7.11 -3.19
CA GLY A 46 22.29 8.53 -3.42
C GLY A 46 21.10 9.49 -3.30
N GLY A 47 20.01 9.06 -2.65
CA GLY A 47 18.90 9.93 -2.25
C GLY A 47 18.99 10.38 -0.79
N ILE A 48 17.94 11.05 -0.31
CA ILE A 48 17.85 11.58 1.06
C ILE A 48 16.96 10.68 1.93
N GLY A 49 16.22 9.74 1.31
CA GLY A 49 15.31 8.83 1.99
C GLY A 49 13.91 9.40 2.21
N PHE A 50 13.52 10.42 1.44
CA PHE A 50 12.13 10.89 1.45
C PHE A 50 11.20 9.76 1.01
N ARG A 51 9.98 9.72 1.56
CA ARG A 51 9.01 8.70 1.18
C ARG A 51 8.19 9.21 0.00
N ASN A 52 8.15 8.42 -1.07
CA ASN A 52 7.09 8.54 -2.06
C ASN A 52 5.78 8.12 -1.39
N LEU A 53 4.87 9.07 -1.20
CA LEU A 53 3.65 8.86 -0.41
C LEU A 53 2.67 7.92 -1.09
N HIS A 54 2.65 7.91 -2.43
CA HIS A 54 1.85 6.95 -3.20
C HIS A 54 2.32 5.52 -2.97
N ALA A 55 3.62 5.27 -3.15
CA ALA A 55 4.21 3.96 -2.86
C ALA A 55 4.02 3.57 -1.39
N PHE A 56 4.16 4.52 -0.46
CA PHE A 56 3.96 4.29 0.96
C PHE A 56 2.50 3.94 1.30
N ASN A 57 1.51 4.64 0.72
CA ASN A 57 0.10 4.33 0.91
C ASN A 57 -0.24 2.93 0.42
N LEU A 58 0.23 2.56 -0.77
CA LEU A 58 0.07 1.22 -1.34
C LEU A 58 0.74 0.15 -0.47
N ALA A 59 1.97 0.39 0.01
CA ALA A 59 2.66 -0.53 0.91
C ALA A 59 1.91 -0.72 2.23
N MET A 60 1.33 0.34 2.79
CA MET A 60 0.54 0.26 4.02
C MET A 60 -0.78 -0.51 3.82
N LEU A 61 -1.42 -0.37 2.65
CA LEU A 61 -2.57 -1.19 2.27
C LEU A 61 -2.19 -2.66 2.11
N ALA A 62 -1.08 -2.93 1.41
CA ALA A 62 -0.55 -4.28 1.25
C ALA A 62 -0.23 -4.91 2.62
N LYS A 63 0.29 -4.14 3.57
CA LYS A 63 0.46 -4.62 4.96
C LYS A 63 -0.87 -5.06 5.59
N GLN A 64 -1.98 -4.36 5.36
CA GLN A 64 -3.28 -4.77 5.88
C GLN A 64 -3.81 -6.02 5.16
N SER A 65 -3.72 -6.07 3.84
CA SER A 65 -4.08 -7.24 3.03
C SER A 65 -3.32 -8.49 3.47
N TRP A 66 -2.02 -8.34 3.76
CA TRP A 66 -1.20 -9.43 4.28
C TRP A 66 -1.65 -9.89 5.67
N ARG A 67 -2.07 -8.97 6.54
CA ARG A 67 -2.66 -9.31 7.85
C ARG A 67 -3.97 -10.07 7.69
N VAL A 68 -4.83 -9.67 6.75
CA VAL A 68 -6.08 -10.40 6.46
C VAL A 68 -5.78 -11.83 6.02
N LEU A 69 -4.76 -12.00 5.16
CA LEU A 69 -4.35 -13.32 4.68
C LEU A 69 -3.71 -14.20 5.77
N LYS A 70 -2.84 -13.65 6.62
CA LYS A 70 -2.04 -14.44 7.58
C LYS A 70 -2.64 -14.56 8.98
N LYS A 71 -3.53 -13.65 9.38
CA LYS A 71 -4.13 -13.64 10.71
C LYS A 71 -5.64 -13.76 10.61
N ALA A 72 -6.11 -14.98 10.32
CA ALA A 72 -7.53 -15.30 10.17
C ALA A 72 -8.34 -15.11 11.47
N GLU A 73 -7.70 -15.26 12.63
CA GLU A 73 -8.35 -15.14 13.94
C GLU A 73 -8.76 -13.70 14.33
N LEU A 74 -8.19 -12.69 13.67
CA LEU A 74 -8.54 -11.30 13.95
C LEU A 74 -10.00 -11.05 13.60
N LEU A 75 -10.71 -10.34 14.48
CA LEU A 75 -12.10 -9.94 14.24
C LEU A 75 -12.28 -9.28 12.86
N VAL A 76 -11.38 -8.37 12.49
CA VAL A 76 -11.43 -7.69 11.19
C VAL A 76 -11.29 -8.65 10.02
N SER A 77 -10.43 -9.68 10.14
CA SER A 77 -10.23 -10.70 9.11
C SER A 77 -11.48 -11.57 8.98
N ARG A 78 -12.10 -11.95 10.10
CA ARG A 78 -13.36 -12.71 10.14
C ARG A 78 -14.51 -11.94 9.51
N ILE A 79 -14.64 -10.64 9.82
CA ILE A 79 -15.65 -9.75 9.23
C ILE A 79 -15.44 -9.64 7.71
N PHE A 80 -14.20 -9.41 7.26
CA PHE A 80 -13.92 -9.31 5.82
C PHE A 80 -14.18 -10.63 5.09
N LYS A 81 -13.80 -11.77 5.68
CA LYS A 81 -14.11 -13.08 5.12
C LYS A 81 -15.61 -13.28 5.00
N ALA A 82 -16.36 -13.11 6.09
CA ALA A 82 -17.81 -13.31 6.11
C ALA A 82 -18.54 -12.42 5.08
N ARG A 83 -18.09 -11.17 4.90
CA ARG A 83 -18.76 -10.22 4.01
C ARG A 83 -18.34 -10.33 2.53
N TYR A 84 -17.08 -10.61 2.24
CA TYR A 84 -16.52 -10.43 0.89
C TYR A 84 -15.97 -11.69 0.24
N PHE A 85 -15.61 -12.72 1.02
CA PHE A 85 -15.09 -13.99 0.51
C PHE A 85 -15.44 -15.15 1.46
N PRO A 86 -16.74 -15.42 1.73
CA PRO A 86 -17.15 -16.34 2.79
C PRO A 86 -16.70 -17.78 2.53
N HIS A 87 -16.71 -18.21 1.26
CA HIS A 87 -16.40 -19.58 0.84
C HIS A 87 -15.05 -19.73 0.14
N ASP A 88 -14.24 -18.67 0.11
CA ASP A 88 -12.97 -18.66 -0.62
C ASP A 88 -11.86 -18.03 0.24
N ASN A 89 -10.71 -17.78 -0.37
CA ASN A 89 -9.58 -17.09 0.22
C ASN A 89 -9.52 -15.61 -0.24
N PHE A 90 -8.69 -14.83 0.46
CA PHE A 90 -8.47 -13.42 0.15
C PHE A 90 -7.96 -13.21 -1.29
N LEU A 91 -7.12 -14.11 -1.80
CA LEU A 91 -6.51 -13.98 -3.13
C LEU A 91 -7.56 -14.09 -4.24
N ASN A 92 -8.58 -14.91 -4.05
CA ASN A 92 -9.66 -15.12 -5.00
C ASN A 92 -10.84 -14.15 -4.81
N ALA A 93 -10.76 -13.24 -3.83
CA ALA A 93 -11.84 -12.30 -3.55
C ALA A 93 -12.15 -11.44 -4.80
N LYS A 94 -13.43 -11.37 -5.18
CA LYS A 94 -13.89 -10.67 -6.38
C LYS A 94 -14.26 -9.22 -6.08
N LYS A 95 -14.07 -8.36 -7.07
CA LYS A 95 -14.54 -6.98 -7.03
C LYS A 95 -16.05 -6.98 -7.32
N ASN A 96 -16.88 -6.53 -6.39
CA ASN A 96 -18.33 -6.38 -6.57
C ASN A 96 -18.82 -4.93 -6.35
N SER A 97 -20.01 -4.62 -6.87
CA SER A 97 -20.73 -3.39 -6.52
C SER A 97 -21.16 -3.48 -5.04
N GLY A 98 -21.10 -2.37 -4.31
CA GLY A 98 -21.45 -2.33 -2.87
C GLY A 98 -20.32 -2.61 -1.87
N MET A 99 -19.07 -2.78 -2.33
CA MET A 99 -17.93 -2.86 -1.40
C MET A 99 -17.75 -1.55 -0.62
N SER A 100 -17.45 -1.68 0.68
CA SER A 100 -16.97 -0.54 1.45
C SER A 100 -15.68 0.01 0.83
N PHE A 101 -15.49 1.31 0.97
CA PHE A 101 -14.30 1.98 0.44
C PHE A 101 -13.00 1.41 1.04
N THR A 102 -13.02 1.05 2.32
CA THR A 102 -11.93 0.36 3.01
C THR A 102 -11.57 -0.96 2.32
N TRP A 103 -12.57 -1.81 2.05
CA TRP A 103 -12.32 -3.11 1.43
C TRP A 103 -11.81 -2.95 0.00
N ARG A 104 -12.40 -2.04 -0.77
CA ARG A 104 -11.92 -1.71 -2.12
C ARG A 104 -10.46 -1.27 -2.12
N SER A 105 -10.06 -0.47 -1.14
CA SER A 105 -8.68 0.00 -0.97
C SER A 105 -7.72 -1.13 -0.62
N ILE A 106 -8.12 -2.01 0.29
CA ILE A 106 -7.34 -3.20 0.68
C ILE A 106 -7.21 -4.14 -0.53
N LEU A 107 -8.31 -4.47 -1.21
CA LEU A 107 -8.34 -5.36 -2.36
C LEU A 107 -7.44 -4.87 -3.51
N GLU A 108 -7.35 -3.57 -3.74
CA GLU A 108 -6.45 -3.00 -4.75
C GLU A 108 -4.97 -3.36 -4.52
N SER A 109 -4.56 -3.48 -3.26
CA SER A 109 -3.18 -3.85 -2.90
C SER A 109 -2.87 -5.34 -3.04
N ARG A 110 -3.86 -6.17 -3.44
CA ARG A 110 -3.67 -7.61 -3.66
C ARG A 110 -2.59 -7.88 -4.70
N SER A 111 -2.55 -7.12 -5.79
CA SER A 111 -1.55 -7.29 -6.85
C SER A 111 -0.11 -7.15 -6.36
N ILE A 112 0.12 -6.25 -5.39
CA ILE A 112 1.43 -6.04 -4.76
C ILE A 112 1.83 -7.27 -3.94
N ILE A 113 0.86 -7.85 -3.23
CA ILE A 113 1.08 -9.08 -2.47
C ILE A 113 1.35 -10.24 -3.42
N GLU A 114 0.54 -10.43 -4.46
CA GLU A 114 0.71 -11.51 -5.45
C GLU A 114 2.10 -11.44 -6.11
N ALA A 115 2.56 -10.23 -6.46
CA ALA A 115 3.89 -10.03 -7.03
C ALA A 115 5.03 -10.42 -6.06
N GLY A 116 4.86 -10.17 -4.76
CA GLY A 116 5.85 -10.45 -3.72
C GLY A 116 5.74 -11.83 -3.07
N MET A 117 4.61 -12.52 -3.21
CA MET A 117 4.39 -13.84 -2.62
C MET A 117 5.19 -14.91 -3.34
N ARG A 118 5.66 -15.89 -2.58
CA ARG A 118 6.34 -17.08 -3.09
C ARG A 118 5.72 -18.31 -2.45
N TRP A 119 5.58 -19.36 -3.25
CA TRP A 119 5.22 -20.67 -2.75
C TRP A 119 6.45 -21.30 -2.10
N ARG A 120 6.25 -21.85 -0.90
CA ARG A 120 7.24 -22.70 -0.25
C ARG A 120 6.62 -24.07 -0.09
N ILE A 121 7.11 -25.02 -0.86
CA ILE A 121 6.66 -26.42 -0.80
C ILE A 121 7.29 -27.04 0.45
N GLY A 122 6.44 -27.58 1.33
CA GLY A 122 6.86 -28.36 2.49
C GLY A 122 6.86 -29.84 2.14
N ASP A 123 6.02 -30.61 2.83
CA ASP A 123 5.81 -32.05 2.63
C ASP A 123 4.91 -32.41 1.41
N GLY A 124 4.42 -31.41 0.68
CA GLY A 124 3.59 -31.59 -0.52
C GLY A 124 2.13 -31.96 -0.26
N GLN A 125 1.72 -32.31 0.96
CA GLN A 125 0.36 -32.81 1.23
C GLN A 125 -0.74 -31.75 1.02
N LYS A 126 -0.37 -30.46 1.09
CA LYS A 126 -1.29 -29.32 0.96
C LYS A 126 -1.20 -28.62 -0.41
N VAL A 127 -0.41 -29.16 -1.33
CA VAL A 127 -0.24 -28.62 -2.68
C VAL A 127 -1.15 -29.39 -3.62
N LYS A 128 -2.07 -28.69 -4.28
CA LYS A 128 -2.85 -29.25 -5.38
C LYS A 128 -1.96 -29.19 -6.63
N VAL A 129 -1.61 -30.36 -7.16
CA VAL A 129 -0.89 -30.53 -8.44
C VAL A 129 -1.89 -30.45 -9.57
#